data_AF-K0EG80-F1
#
_entry.id   AF-K0EG80-F1
#
_cell.length_a   1.000
_cell.length_b   1.000
_cell.length_c   1.000
_cell.angle_alpha   90.00
_cell.angle_beta   90.00
_cell.angle_gamma   90.00
#
_symmetry.space_group_name_H-M   'P 1'
#
loop_
_entity.id
_entity.type
_entity.pdbx_description
1 polymer ?
#
loop_
_entity_poly.entity_id
_entity_poly.type
_entity_poly.pdbx_seq_one_letter_code
_entity_poly.pdbx_strand_id
1 'polypeptide(L)'
;MTTPPHVPQHPPADRPPRLPTWLWVLLIVVTLVVGGGVATAAVVATKDASGSATAVQATSQPARPTTVPPTGTRAGLPTDPKRVRYEVVSSTGTVPRLHYIDDAGPHSETKVASPWSKEVLTLQKDVLLTLTAQGGKDADLICRITVDGTVRTEREAKAPQANAICTLD
;
A
#
# COMPACT_ATOMS: atom_id res chain seq x y z
N MET A 1 -2.62 -42.27 48.42
CA MET A 1 -3.71 -41.90 47.51
C MET A 1 -4.13 -40.51 47.88
N THR A 2 -3.70 -39.49 47.14
CA THR A 2 -3.97 -38.09 47.48
C THR A 2 -4.71 -37.48 46.30
N THR A 3 -5.94 -37.07 46.57
CA THR A 3 -6.96 -36.64 45.61
C THR A 3 -6.47 -35.45 44.76
N PRO A 4 -6.65 -35.47 43.44
CA PRO A 4 -6.25 -34.36 42.58
C PRO A 4 -7.11 -33.11 42.84
N PRO A 5 -6.53 -31.90 42.66
CA PRO A 5 -7.21 -30.64 42.95
C PRO A 5 -8.41 -30.43 42.03
N HIS A 6 -9.56 -30.12 42.64
CA HIS A 6 -10.79 -29.76 41.93
C HIS A 6 -10.58 -28.42 41.22
N VAL A 7 -10.54 -28.42 39.88
CA VAL A 7 -10.52 -27.21 39.07
C VAL A 7 -11.97 -26.71 38.94
N PRO A 8 -12.31 -25.50 39.44
CA PRO A 8 -13.62 -24.92 39.23
C PRO A 8 -13.86 -24.73 37.72
N GLN A 9 -14.89 -25.37 37.18
CA GLN A 9 -15.28 -25.19 35.79
C GLN A 9 -16.09 -23.89 35.67
N HIS A 10 -15.48 -22.85 35.12
CA HIS A 10 -16.19 -21.62 34.79
C HIS A 10 -17.12 -21.91 33.60
N PRO A 11 -18.43 -21.61 33.71
CA PRO A 11 -19.32 -21.74 32.56
C PRO A 11 -18.86 -20.79 31.44
N PRO A 12 -18.97 -21.22 30.16
CA PRO A 12 -18.53 -20.43 29.03
C PRO A 12 -19.30 -19.11 28.98
N ALA A 13 -18.59 -18.00 28.77
CA ALA A 13 -19.18 -16.68 28.63
C ALA A 13 -20.14 -16.65 27.43
N ASP A 14 -21.40 -16.28 27.67
CA ASP A 14 -22.42 -16.15 26.64
C ASP A 14 -22.01 -15.06 25.63
N ARG A 15 -21.83 -15.47 24.37
CA ARG A 15 -21.53 -14.54 23.28
C ARG A 15 -22.78 -13.71 22.98
N PRO A 16 -22.71 -12.37 22.97
CA PRO A 16 -23.87 -11.56 22.63
C PRO A 16 -24.34 -11.87 21.19
N PRO A 17 -25.66 -11.89 20.95
CA PRO A 17 -26.22 -12.23 19.65
C PRO A 17 -25.80 -11.20 18.60
N ARG A 18 -25.31 -11.71 17.48
CA ARG A 18 -24.83 -10.89 16.37
C ARG A 18 -26.06 -10.43 15.58
N LEU A 19 -26.36 -9.13 15.59
CA LEU A 19 -27.45 -8.61 14.79
C LEU A 19 -27.15 -8.82 13.29
N PRO A 20 -28.11 -9.32 12.49
CA PRO A 20 -27.90 -9.58 11.07
C PRO A 20 -27.67 -8.27 10.32
N THR A 21 -26.66 -8.27 9.43
CA THR A 21 -26.24 -7.12 8.62
C THR A 21 -27.35 -6.51 7.77
N TRP A 22 -28.42 -7.27 7.46
CA TRP A 22 -29.59 -6.77 6.74
C TRP A 22 -30.33 -5.64 7.49
N LEU A 23 -30.35 -5.67 8.83
CA LEU A 23 -30.94 -4.58 9.62
C LEU A 23 -30.16 -3.27 9.44
N TRP A 24 -28.83 -3.34 9.32
CA TRP A 24 -28.00 -2.17 9.04
C TRP A 24 -28.24 -1.61 7.64
N VAL A 25 -28.43 -2.47 6.64
CA VAL A 25 -28.77 -2.05 5.27
C VAL A 25 -30.13 -1.37 5.24
N LEU A 26 -31.14 -1.93 5.90
CA LEU A 26 -32.45 -1.30 6.03
C LEU A 26 -32.38 0.03 6.76
N LEU A 27 -31.61 0.15 7.85
CA LEU A 27 -31.40 1.41 8.56
C LEU A 27 -30.81 2.48 7.65
N ILE A 28 -29.78 2.16 6.86
CA ILE A 28 -29.16 3.09 5.90
C ILE A 28 -30.18 3.54 4.84
N VAL A 29 -30.95 2.61 4.28
CA VAL A 29 -32.00 2.91 3.30
C VAL A 29 -33.09 3.80 3.92
N VAL A 30 -33.54 3.51 5.14
CA VAL A 30 -34.53 4.34 5.86
C VAL A 30 -33.96 5.73 6.17
N THR A 31 -32.69 5.85 6.56
CA THR A 31 -32.07 7.16 6.76
C THR A 31 -31.94 7.97 5.47
N LEU A 32 -31.73 7.31 4.32
CA LEU A 32 -31.72 7.99 3.02
C LEU A 32 -33.13 8.41 2.56
N VAL A 33 -34.15 7.58 2.83
CA VAL A 33 -35.53 7.85 2.37
C VAL A 33 -36.26 8.85 3.29
N VAL A 34 -36.00 8.82 4.60
CA VAL A 34 -36.69 9.69 5.58
C VAL A 34 -35.82 10.87 6.02
N GLY A 35 -34.49 10.74 5.96
CA GLY A 35 -33.52 11.73 6.41
C GLY A 35 -32.85 12.50 5.27
N GLY A 36 -33.62 12.94 4.27
CA GLY A 36 -33.18 13.96 3.32
C GLY A 36 -33.00 15.30 4.03
N GLY A 37 -31.89 15.49 4.72
CA GLY A 37 -31.65 16.68 5.54
C GLY A 37 -30.23 16.80 6.06
N VAL A 38 -29.22 16.48 5.24
CA VAL A 38 -27.84 16.80 5.60
C VAL A 38 -27.57 18.23 5.16
N ALA A 39 -27.68 19.16 6.11
CA ALA A 39 -27.37 20.58 5.90
C ALA A 39 -25.92 20.75 5.44
N THR A 40 -25.73 21.11 4.17
CA THR A 40 -24.42 21.50 3.64
C THR A 40 -24.09 22.90 4.13
N ALA A 41 -23.40 23.01 5.27
CA ALA A 41 -22.78 24.26 5.69
C ALA A 41 -21.58 24.53 4.77
N ALA A 42 -21.80 25.35 3.75
CA ALA A 42 -20.76 25.92 2.90
C ALA A 42 -19.95 26.92 3.75
N VAL A 43 -18.75 26.54 4.19
CA VAL A 43 -17.77 27.49 4.73
C VAL A 43 -16.86 27.90 3.58
N VAL A 44 -17.19 29.05 2.99
CA VAL A 44 -16.32 29.81 2.10
C VAL A 44 -15.17 30.36 2.95
N ALA A 45 -13.99 29.76 2.84
CA ALA A 45 -12.77 30.30 3.40
C ALA A 45 -11.93 30.90 2.26
N THR A 46 -12.09 32.20 2.02
CA THR A 46 -11.19 32.99 1.19
C THR A 46 -9.86 33.11 1.92
N LYS A 47 -8.81 32.48 1.37
CA LYS A 47 -7.42 32.77 1.78
C LYS A 47 -6.75 33.52 0.65
N ASP A 48 -6.91 34.84 0.69
CA ASP A 48 -6.03 35.79 0.04
C ASP A 48 -4.62 35.63 0.63
N ALA A 49 -3.66 35.30 -0.22
CA ALA A 49 -2.24 35.50 0.04
C ALA A 49 -1.54 35.71 -1.30
N SER A 50 -1.69 36.92 -1.80
CA SER A 50 -0.89 37.53 -2.85
C SER A 50 0.59 37.49 -2.48
N GLY A 51 1.34 36.58 -3.12
CA GLY A 51 2.79 36.51 -3.07
C GLY A 51 3.38 36.83 -4.43
N SER A 52 3.51 38.11 -4.75
CA SER A 52 4.37 38.58 -5.84
C SER A 52 5.83 38.48 -5.41
N ALA A 53 6.65 37.72 -6.13
CA ALA A 53 8.10 37.93 -6.16
C ALA A 53 8.68 37.46 -7.50
N THR A 54 9.02 38.48 -8.26
CA THR A 54 9.78 38.63 -9.50
C THR A 54 10.91 37.62 -9.73
N ALA A 55 11.04 37.23 -11.00
CA ALA A 55 12.20 36.55 -11.56
C ALA A 55 13.52 37.21 -11.18
N VAL A 56 14.46 36.44 -10.65
CA VAL A 56 15.88 36.79 -10.63
C VAL A 56 16.59 35.96 -11.71
N GLN A 57 16.98 36.65 -12.78
CA GLN A 57 17.90 36.16 -13.79
C GLN A 57 19.25 35.86 -13.13
N ALA A 58 19.62 34.58 -13.06
CA ALA A 58 20.95 34.17 -12.68
C ALA A 58 21.91 34.45 -13.84
N THR A 59 22.80 35.40 -13.62
CA THR A 59 23.90 35.79 -14.49
C THR A 59 24.90 34.65 -14.61
N SER A 60 25.26 34.33 -15.85
CA SER A 60 26.38 33.44 -16.20
C SER A 60 27.70 34.09 -15.78
N GLN A 61 28.28 33.65 -14.66
CA GLN A 61 29.66 33.96 -14.31
C GLN A 61 30.57 32.77 -14.67
N PRO A 62 31.48 32.92 -15.65
CA PRO A 62 32.58 31.99 -15.86
C PRO A 62 33.76 32.39 -14.97
N ALA A 63 34.12 31.54 -14.01
CA ALA A 63 35.39 31.68 -13.29
C ALA A 63 35.98 30.33 -12.85
N ARG A 64 37.03 29.96 -13.59
CA ARG A 64 38.28 29.31 -13.17
C ARG A 64 38.25 27.82 -12.73
N PRO A 65 38.94 26.93 -13.49
CA PRO A 65 39.14 25.54 -13.08
C PRO A 65 40.09 25.50 -11.89
N THR A 66 39.56 25.18 -10.72
CA THR A 66 40.39 24.78 -9.58
C THR A 66 40.50 23.27 -9.67
N THR A 67 41.59 22.81 -10.29
CA THR A 67 42.01 21.41 -10.30
C THR A 67 42.38 21.01 -8.88
N VAL A 68 41.37 20.68 -8.07
CA VAL A 68 41.57 19.86 -6.87
C VAL A 68 41.56 18.42 -7.37
N PRO A 69 42.69 17.69 -7.33
CA PRO A 69 42.68 16.27 -7.70
C PRO A 69 41.75 15.53 -6.73
N PRO A 70 40.79 14.73 -7.23
CA PRO A 70 39.93 13.96 -6.35
C PRO A 70 40.77 12.89 -5.65
N THR A 71 41.32 13.23 -4.49
CA THR A 71 41.75 12.22 -3.50
C THR A 71 40.48 11.72 -2.84
N GLY A 72 39.78 10.91 -3.61
CA GLY A 72 38.55 10.27 -3.22
C GLY A 72 38.36 9.17 -4.22
N THR A 73 38.83 7.98 -3.89
CA THR A 73 38.37 6.73 -4.46
C THR A 73 36.85 6.77 -4.45
N ARG A 74 36.26 7.25 -5.54
CA ARG A 74 34.83 7.25 -5.76
C ARG A 74 34.49 5.78 -5.93
N ALA A 75 34.20 5.11 -4.81
CA ALA A 75 33.61 3.80 -4.81
C ALA A 75 32.46 3.85 -5.82
N GLY A 76 32.60 3.07 -6.90
CA GLY A 76 31.71 3.18 -8.06
C GLY A 76 30.27 3.09 -7.61
N LEU A 77 29.52 4.17 -7.80
CA LEU A 77 28.06 4.11 -7.66
C LEU A 77 27.56 3.08 -8.66
N PRO A 78 26.65 2.16 -8.29
CA PRO A 78 25.96 1.33 -9.26
C PRO A 78 25.39 2.24 -10.35
N THR A 79 25.83 2.05 -11.59
CA THR A 79 25.39 2.89 -12.73
C THR A 79 24.23 2.28 -13.51
N ASP A 80 23.90 1.02 -13.22
CA ASP A 80 22.85 0.28 -13.91
C ASP A 80 21.67 0.05 -12.94
N PRO A 81 20.51 0.70 -13.14
CA PRO A 81 19.34 0.48 -12.31
C PRO A 81 18.69 -0.85 -12.62
N LYS A 82 18.37 -1.61 -11.57
CA LYS A 82 17.56 -2.83 -11.68
C LYS A 82 16.09 -2.46 -11.91
N ARG A 83 15.42 -3.27 -12.72
CA ARG A 83 13.99 -3.13 -13.05
C ARG A 83 13.18 -4.07 -12.16
N VAL A 84 12.45 -3.52 -11.21
CA VAL A 84 11.54 -4.27 -10.35
C VAL A 84 10.13 -4.14 -10.90
N ARG A 85 9.42 -5.25 -11.03
CA ARG A 85 8.01 -5.29 -11.39
C ARG A 85 7.21 -6.04 -10.35
N TYR A 86 6.25 -5.34 -9.75
CA TYR A 86 5.21 -5.90 -8.89
C TYR A 86 4.00 -6.28 -9.72
N GLU A 87 3.43 -7.46 -9.50
CA GLU A 87 2.24 -7.91 -10.23
C GLU A 87 1.25 -8.58 -9.27
N VAL A 88 -0.04 -8.32 -9.49
CA VAL A 88 -1.12 -8.99 -8.77
C VAL A 88 -2.22 -9.39 -9.74
N VAL A 89 -2.64 -10.65 -9.64
CA VAL A 89 -3.81 -11.18 -10.34
C VAL A 89 -4.85 -11.58 -9.30
N SER A 90 -6.10 -11.21 -9.56
CA SER A 90 -7.28 -11.56 -8.78
C SER A 90 -8.30 -12.27 -9.67
N SER A 91 -8.85 -13.39 -9.19
CA SER A 91 -9.89 -14.14 -9.91
C SER A 91 -11.18 -13.35 -10.12
N THR A 92 -11.41 -12.28 -9.36
CA THR A 92 -12.59 -11.40 -9.48
C THR A 92 -12.33 -10.16 -10.34
N GLY A 93 -11.15 -10.02 -10.93
CA GLY A 93 -10.79 -8.87 -11.79
C GLY A 93 -10.57 -7.56 -11.03
N THR A 94 -10.63 -7.56 -9.70
CA THR A 94 -10.36 -6.38 -8.86
C THR A 94 -9.59 -6.78 -7.60
N VAL A 95 -8.65 -5.94 -7.18
CA VAL A 95 -7.95 -6.06 -5.89
C VAL A 95 -8.42 -4.91 -4.98
N PRO A 96 -9.17 -5.20 -3.91
CA PRO A 96 -9.68 -4.17 -3.00
C PRO A 96 -8.62 -3.28 -2.37
N ARG A 97 -7.51 -3.88 -1.92
CA ARG A 97 -6.37 -3.17 -1.31
C ARG A 97 -5.06 -3.83 -1.69
N LEU A 98 -4.09 -3.00 -2.01
CA LEU A 98 -2.75 -3.40 -2.38
C LEU A 98 -1.76 -2.48 -1.66
N HIS A 99 -0.70 -3.06 -1.10
CA HIS A 99 0.39 -2.35 -0.45
C HIS A 99 1.72 -2.88 -0.97
N TYR A 100 2.66 -1.99 -1.29
CA TYR A 100 4.01 -2.39 -1.69
C TYR A 100 5.04 -1.41 -1.13
N ILE A 101 6.28 -1.87 -1.00
CA ILE A 101 7.41 -1.06 -0.56
C ILE A 101 8.48 -1.13 -1.64
N ASP A 102 8.97 0.03 -2.09
CA ASP A 102 10.11 0.17 -2.99
C ASP A 102 11.15 1.16 -2.44
N ASP A 103 12.15 1.53 -3.25
CA ASP A 103 13.19 2.51 -2.90
C ASP A 103 12.65 3.85 -2.39
N ALA A 104 11.51 4.30 -2.92
CA ALA A 104 10.87 5.56 -2.53
C ALA A 104 10.05 5.42 -1.24
N GLY A 105 9.84 4.18 -0.79
CA GLY A 105 9.17 3.83 0.46
C GLY A 105 7.85 3.07 0.26
N PRO A 106 6.93 3.17 1.23
CA PRO A 106 5.65 2.46 1.18
C PRO A 106 4.60 3.15 0.29
N HIS A 107 3.83 2.34 -0.42
CA HIS A 107 2.75 2.78 -1.32
C HIS A 107 1.49 1.98 -1.06
N SER A 108 0.32 2.63 -1.19
CA SER A 108 -0.97 1.96 -1.02
C SER A 108 -1.91 2.33 -2.16
N GLU A 109 -2.57 1.32 -2.71
CA GLU A 109 -3.57 1.47 -3.76
C GLU A 109 -4.84 0.73 -3.36
N THR A 110 -5.99 1.24 -3.80
CA THR A 110 -7.30 0.67 -3.46
C THR A 110 -8.16 0.53 -4.70
N LYS A 111 -8.96 -0.53 -4.75
CA LYS A 111 -9.91 -0.82 -5.85
C LYS A 111 -9.25 -0.80 -7.23
N VAL A 112 -8.07 -1.41 -7.34
CA VAL A 112 -7.36 -1.51 -8.62
C VAL A 112 -7.93 -2.66 -9.46
N ALA A 113 -7.96 -2.47 -10.78
CA ALA A 113 -8.30 -3.55 -11.71
C ALA A 113 -7.21 -4.62 -11.72
N SER A 114 -7.58 -5.87 -11.94
CA SER A 114 -6.67 -6.99 -12.15
C SER A 114 -6.77 -7.49 -13.60
N PRO A 115 -5.65 -7.83 -14.27
CA PRO A 115 -4.29 -7.86 -13.73
C PRO A 115 -3.71 -6.47 -13.43
N TRP A 116 -3.06 -6.31 -12.28
CA TRP A 116 -2.36 -5.09 -11.87
C TRP A 116 -0.85 -5.28 -11.98
N SER A 117 -0.13 -4.24 -12.39
CA SER A 117 1.33 -4.24 -12.46
C SER A 117 1.90 -2.86 -12.17
N LYS A 118 3.04 -2.81 -11.48
CA LYS A 118 3.82 -1.58 -11.24
C LYS A 118 5.31 -1.85 -11.46
N GLU A 119 5.93 -1.03 -12.30
CA GLU A 119 7.37 -1.08 -12.55
C GLU A 119 8.09 0.07 -11.85
N VAL A 120 9.22 -0.24 -11.22
CA VAL A 120 10.06 0.69 -10.45
C VAL A 120 11.53 0.42 -10.79
N LEU A 121 12.33 1.48 -10.83
CA LEU A 121 13.78 1.39 -11.01
C LEU A 121 14.48 1.60 -9.67
N THR A 122 15.46 0.76 -9.36
CA THR A 122 16.27 0.83 -8.14
C THR A 122 17.76 0.78 -8.46
N LEU A 123 18.54 1.68 -7.86
CA LEU A 123 20.01 1.63 -7.89
C LEU A 123 20.57 0.87 -6.66
N GLN A 124 19.70 0.50 -5.73
CA GLN A 124 20.10 -0.17 -4.50
C GLN A 124 20.41 -1.64 -4.79
N LYS A 125 21.55 -2.10 -4.25
CA LYS A 125 21.92 -3.52 -4.36
C LYS A 125 20.99 -4.38 -3.51
N ASP A 126 20.74 -3.91 -2.29
CA ASP A 126 19.90 -4.53 -1.27
C ASP A 126 18.76 -3.56 -0.96
N VAL A 127 17.60 -3.82 -1.56
CA VAL A 127 16.36 -3.09 -1.31
C VAL A 127 15.34 -4.06 -0.76
N LEU A 128 14.62 -3.64 0.29
CA LEU A 128 13.46 -4.36 0.78
C LEU A 128 12.30 -4.18 -0.20
N LEU A 129 11.92 -5.24 -0.91
CA LEU A 129 10.78 -5.24 -1.81
C LEU A 129 9.69 -6.12 -1.22
N THR A 130 8.51 -5.53 -1.01
CA THR A 130 7.37 -6.28 -0.51
C THR A 130 6.11 -5.91 -1.27
N LEU A 131 5.19 -6.85 -1.38
CA LEU A 131 3.90 -6.68 -2.02
C LEU A 131 2.88 -7.50 -1.24
N THR A 132 1.84 -6.82 -0.76
CA THR A 132 0.70 -7.43 -0.08
C THR A 132 -0.57 -7.07 -0.84
N ALA A 133 -1.33 -8.08 -1.24
CA ALA A 133 -2.63 -7.91 -1.87
C ALA A 133 -3.71 -8.54 -0.98
N GLN A 134 -4.75 -7.77 -0.68
CA GLN A 134 -5.91 -8.23 0.08
C GLN A 134 -7.09 -8.45 -0.85
N GLY A 135 -7.64 -9.65 -0.82
CA GLY A 135 -8.72 -10.09 -1.69
C GLY A 135 -10.10 -9.71 -1.17
N GLY A 136 -11.10 -9.85 -2.03
CA GLY A 136 -12.51 -9.86 -1.62
C GLY A 136 -12.88 -11.18 -0.91
N LYS A 137 -14.17 -11.34 -0.58
CA LYS A 137 -14.68 -12.57 0.06
C LYS A 137 -14.34 -13.83 -0.73
N ASP A 138 -14.49 -13.78 -2.04
CA ASP A 138 -14.42 -14.96 -2.92
C ASP A 138 -13.32 -14.82 -4.00
N ALA A 139 -12.26 -14.06 -3.69
CA ALA A 139 -11.15 -13.85 -4.60
C ALA A 139 -9.97 -14.75 -4.27
N ASP A 140 -9.45 -15.45 -5.27
CA ASP A 140 -8.11 -16.02 -5.26
C ASP A 140 -7.13 -14.96 -5.76
N LEU A 141 -5.95 -14.92 -5.17
CA LEU A 141 -4.90 -13.97 -5.50
C LEU A 141 -3.61 -14.67 -5.87
N ILE A 142 -2.90 -14.09 -6.83
CA ILE A 142 -1.50 -14.40 -7.13
C ILE A 142 -0.73 -13.08 -7.03
N CYS A 143 0.33 -13.03 -6.23
CA CYS A 143 1.29 -11.93 -6.23
C CYS A 143 2.61 -12.41 -6.83
N ARG A 144 3.33 -11.49 -7.48
CA ARG A 144 4.64 -11.76 -8.08
C ARG A 144 5.55 -10.54 -8.00
N ILE A 145 6.82 -10.77 -7.69
CA ILE A 145 7.89 -9.76 -7.80
C ILE A 145 8.93 -10.29 -8.78
N THR A 146 9.15 -9.51 -9.85
CA THR A 146 10.11 -9.80 -10.90
C THR A 146 11.24 -8.77 -10.83
N VAL A 147 12.49 -9.21 -10.92
CA VAL A 147 13.67 -8.33 -10.97
C VAL A 147 14.45 -8.65 -12.24
N ASP A 148 14.66 -7.63 -13.08
CA ASP A 148 15.35 -7.74 -14.38
C ASP A 148 14.77 -8.86 -15.27
N GLY A 149 13.43 -8.95 -15.30
CA GLY A 149 12.70 -9.96 -16.06
C GLY A 149 12.68 -11.36 -15.44
N THR A 150 13.40 -11.59 -14.34
CA THR A 150 13.41 -12.87 -13.62
C THR A 150 12.44 -12.84 -12.45
N VAL A 151 11.49 -13.77 -12.42
CA VAL A 151 10.59 -13.93 -11.27
C VAL A 151 11.40 -14.34 -10.05
N ARG A 152 11.40 -13.50 -9.01
CA ARG A 152 12.14 -13.76 -7.76
C ARG A 152 11.25 -14.39 -6.70
N THR A 153 10.00 -13.95 -6.62
CA THR A 153 9.01 -14.53 -5.72
C THR A 153 7.64 -14.51 -6.38
N GLU A 154 6.89 -15.57 -6.13
CA GLU A 154 5.50 -15.73 -6.56
C GLU A 154 4.77 -16.49 -5.45
N ARG A 155 3.60 -16.00 -5.07
CA ARG A 155 2.78 -16.61 -4.03
C ARG A 155 1.32 -16.56 -4.43
N GLU A 156 0.62 -17.61 -4.06
CA GLU A 156 -0.83 -17.71 -4.22
C GLU A 156 -1.51 -17.69 -2.86
N ALA A 157 -2.69 -17.08 -2.82
CA ALA A 157 -3.61 -17.17 -1.69
C ALA A 157 -5.01 -17.47 -2.22
N LYS A 158 -5.73 -18.37 -1.57
CA LYS A 158 -7.05 -18.81 -2.01
C LYS A 158 -8.15 -18.22 -1.14
N ALA A 159 -9.34 -18.09 -1.72
CA ALA A 159 -10.55 -17.72 -1.01
C ALA A 159 -10.90 -18.73 0.10
N PRO A 160 -11.65 -18.31 1.13
CA PRO A 160 -12.16 -16.97 1.34
C PRO A 160 -11.14 -16.00 1.96
N GLN A 161 -11.31 -14.69 1.71
CA GLN A 161 -10.49 -13.63 2.31
C GLN A 161 -8.97 -13.81 2.05
N ALA A 162 -8.60 -14.16 0.82
CA ALA A 162 -7.21 -14.37 0.44
C ALA A 162 -6.35 -13.13 0.73
N ASN A 163 -5.18 -13.33 1.33
CA ASN A 163 -4.13 -12.32 1.46
C ASN A 163 -2.83 -12.90 0.91
N ALA A 164 -2.39 -12.39 -0.25
CA ALA A 164 -1.13 -12.81 -0.86
C ALA A 164 -0.02 -11.84 -0.44
N ILE A 165 1.07 -12.37 0.09
CA ILE A 165 2.25 -11.60 0.53
C ILE A 165 3.46 -12.14 -0.21
N CYS A 166 4.12 -11.26 -0.95
CA CYS A 166 5.36 -11.52 -1.66
C CYS A 166 6.46 -10.62 -1.06
N THR A 167 7.60 -11.21 -0.73
CA THR A 167 8.76 -10.50 -0.19
C THR A 167 10.00 -10.92 -0.99
N LEU A 168 10.90 -9.97 -1.19
CA LEU A 168 12.28 -10.22 -1.58
C LEU A 168 13.18 -9.83 -0.41
N ASP A 169 13.77 -10.85 0.21
CA ASP A 169 14.73 -10.77 1.30
C ASP A 169 16.15 -11.13 0.84
#